data_AF-A0A2G8RQX2-F1
#
_entry.id   AF-A0A2G8RQX2-F1
#
_cell.length_a   1.000
_cell.length_b   1.000
_cell.length_c   1.000
_cell.angle_alpha   90.00
_cell.angle_beta   90.00
_cell.angle_gamma   90.00
#
_symmetry.space_group_name_H-M   'P 1'
#
loop_
_entity.id
_entity.type
_entity.pdbx_description
1 polymer ?
#
loop_
_entity_poly.entity_id
_entity_poly.type
_entity_poly.pdbx_seq_one_letter_code
_entity_poly.pdbx_strand_id
1 'polypeptide(L)'
;MRHRHTHRSQPSWFVRPDSLEQSRQEARPPSPAVGYALVAASILFLLVGSYAVFFSAFVPLTGVWFLDALARDTHYKYLVVMLIAAGTGFVIANWVGWQYYRNS
;
A
#
# COMPACT_ATOMS: atom_id res chain seq x y z
N MET A 1 -42.02 -38.68 14.45
CA MET A 1 -42.10 -37.28 13.99
C MET A 1 -40.79 -36.58 14.32
N ARG A 2 -40.00 -36.16 13.31
CA ARG A 2 -38.70 -35.48 13.48
C ARG A 2 -38.90 -33.98 13.32
N HIS A 3 -38.68 -33.21 14.39
CA HIS A 3 -38.67 -31.76 14.34
C HIS A 3 -37.45 -31.27 13.53
N ARG A 4 -37.69 -30.64 12.38
CA ARG A 4 -36.67 -29.87 11.65
C ARG A 4 -36.44 -28.55 12.38
N HIS A 5 -35.23 -28.35 12.89
CA HIS A 5 -34.74 -27.04 13.30
C HIS A 5 -34.57 -26.17 12.05
N THR A 6 -35.40 -25.15 11.92
CA THR A 6 -35.22 -24.10 10.92
C THR A 6 -34.16 -23.11 11.42
N HIS A 7 -33.04 -23.07 10.72
CA HIS A 7 -31.98 -22.10 10.95
C HIS A 7 -32.48 -20.73 10.48
N ARG A 8 -33.00 -19.91 11.39
CA ARG A 8 -33.35 -18.52 11.10
C ARG A 8 -32.07 -17.79 10.70
N SER A 9 -31.97 -17.39 9.43
CA SER A 9 -31.00 -16.41 8.99
C SER A 9 -31.23 -15.12 9.78
N GLN A 10 -30.26 -14.73 10.60
CA GLN A 10 -30.29 -13.46 11.28
C GLN A 10 -30.31 -12.33 10.24
N PRO A 11 -31.11 -11.26 10.45
CA PRO A 11 -31.15 -10.12 9.55
C PRO A 11 -29.80 -9.37 9.55
N SER A 12 -29.39 -8.87 8.38
CA SER A 12 -28.08 -8.22 8.16
C SER A 12 -27.86 -6.92 8.95
N TRP A 13 -28.92 -6.31 9.47
CA TRP A 13 -28.85 -5.13 10.33
C TRP A 13 -28.61 -5.46 11.81
N PHE A 14 -28.64 -6.75 12.19
CA PHE A 14 -28.37 -7.17 13.56
C PHE A 14 -26.86 -7.09 13.81
N VAL A 15 -26.43 -5.97 14.37
CA VAL A 15 -25.04 -5.73 14.76
C VAL A 15 -24.68 -6.68 15.89
N ARG A 16 -23.67 -7.53 15.68
CA ARG A 16 -23.15 -8.40 16.73
C ARG A 16 -22.46 -7.55 17.80
N PRO A 17 -22.66 -7.81 19.10
CA PRO A 17 -21.92 -7.12 20.16
C PRO A 17 -20.40 -7.23 19.94
N ASP A 18 -19.93 -8.36 19.40
CA ASP A 18 -18.53 -8.61 19.05
C ASP A 18 -17.98 -7.60 18.03
N SER A 19 -18.81 -7.13 17.08
CA SER A 19 -18.37 -6.12 16.11
C SER A 19 -18.21 -4.73 16.71
N LEU A 20 -18.99 -4.39 17.75
CA LEU A 20 -18.85 -3.10 18.45
C LEU A 20 -17.60 -3.08 19.33
N GLU A 21 -17.27 -4.22 19.95
CA GLU A 21 -16.02 -4.44 20.68
C GLU A 21 -14.82 -4.33 19.73
N GLN A 22 -14.92 -4.92 18.54
CA GLN A 22 -13.90 -4.86 17.51
C GLN A 22 -13.70 -3.43 16.97
N SER A 23 -14.77 -2.67 16.71
CA SER A 23 -14.67 -1.25 16.32
C SER A 23 -14.08 -0.38 17.44
N ARG A 24 -14.36 -0.68 18.72
CA ARG A 24 -13.72 0.00 19.86
C ARG A 24 -12.25 -0.35 20.00
N GLN A 25 -11.86 -1.58 19.67
CA GLN A 25 -10.45 -1.99 19.64
C GLN A 25 -9.69 -1.34 18.47
N GLU A 26 -10.32 -1.20 17.29
CA GLU A 26 -9.77 -0.45 16.15
C GLU A 26 -9.67 1.06 16.40
N ALA A 27 -10.53 1.62 17.25
CA ALA A 27 -10.48 3.04 17.64
C ALA A 27 -9.30 3.39 18.57
N ARG A 28 -8.50 2.40 18.98
CA ARG A 28 -7.28 2.66 19.75
C ARG A 28 -6.26 3.31 18.81
N PRO A 29 -5.80 4.54 19.10
CA PRO A 29 -4.88 5.22 18.21
C PRO A 29 -3.63 4.35 18.02
N PRO A 30 -3.16 4.17 16.78
CA PRO A 30 -1.96 3.39 16.52
C PRO A 30 -0.81 3.97 17.36
N SER A 31 0.04 3.09 17.89
CA SER A 31 1.13 3.55 18.73
C SER A 31 1.98 4.57 17.96
N PRO A 32 2.42 5.68 18.59
CA PRO A 32 3.22 6.70 17.92
C PRO A 32 4.48 6.11 17.25
N ALA A 33 5.02 5.03 17.83
CA ALA A 33 6.14 4.26 17.29
C ALA A 33 5.88 3.71 15.88
N VAL A 34 4.66 3.24 15.60
CA VAL A 34 4.28 2.77 14.26
C VAL A 34 4.26 3.93 13.27
N GLY A 35 3.77 5.10 13.69
CA GLY A 35 3.83 6.32 12.88
C GLY A 35 5.26 6.72 12.53
N TYR A 36 6.15 6.77 13.54
CA TYR A 36 7.56 7.07 13.31
C TYR A 36 8.26 6.02 12.45
N ALA A 37 7.95 4.74 12.64
CA ALA A 37 8.50 3.66 11.82
C ALA A 37 8.09 3.80 10.35
N LEU A 38 6.83 4.15 10.07
CA LEU A 38 6.35 4.39 8.71
C LEU A 38 7.03 5.60 8.07
N VAL A 39 7.19 6.71 8.81
CA VAL A 39 7.88 7.91 8.32
C VAL A 39 9.35 7.59 8.04
N ALA A 40 10.04 6.92 8.96
CA ALA A 40 11.43 6.53 8.79
C ALA A 40 11.60 5.58 7.59
N ALA A 41 10.73 4.58 7.45
CA ALA A 41 10.73 3.66 6.31
C ALA A 41 10.47 4.40 4.98
N SER A 42 9.56 5.37 4.97
CA SER A 42 9.26 6.16 3.76
C SER A 42 10.44 7.03 3.35
N ILE A 43 11.12 7.67 4.31
CA ILE A 43 12.33 8.46 4.05
C ILE A 43 13.45 7.57 3.53
N LEU A 44 13.68 6.41 4.16
CA LEU A 44 14.67 5.43 3.70
C LEU A 44 14.38 4.96 2.28
N PHE A 45 13.12 4.60 2.00
CA PHE A 45 12.70 4.18 0.68
C PHE A 45 12.92 5.27 -0.37
N LEU A 46 12.57 6.52 -0.04
CA LEU A 46 12.79 7.67 -0.92
C LEU A 46 14.28 7.87 -1.20
N LEU A 47 15.13 7.84 -0.18
CA LEU A 47 16.58 8.03 -0.32
C LEU A 47 17.22 6.92 -1.15
N VAL A 48 16.90 5.66 -0.83
CA VAL A 48 17.43 4.49 -1.57
C VAL A 48 16.93 4.48 -3.00
N GLY A 49 15.64 4.73 -3.23
CA GLY A 49 15.05 4.79 -4.57
C GLY A 49 15.62 5.95 -5.39
N SER A 50 15.77 7.13 -4.79
CA SER A 50 16.36 8.29 -5.47
C SER A 50 17.83 8.04 -5.81
N TYR A 51 18.59 7.43 -4.89
CA TYR A 51 19.96 7.01 -5.15
C TYR A 51 20.04 6.01 -6.31
N ALA A 52 19.22 4.97 -6.28
CA ALA A 52 19.19 3.92 -7.29
C ALA A 52 18.89 4.46 -8.69
N VAL A 53 17.91 5.37 -8.80
CA VAL A 53 17.42 5.87 -10.09
C VAL A 53 18.28 7.02 -10.62
N PHE A 54 18.52 8.05 -9.80
CA PHE A 54 19.08 9.32 -10.26
C PHE A 54 20.59 9.40 -10.02
N PHE A 55 21.06 9.02 -8.83
CA PHE A 55 22.45 9.28 -8.44
C PHE A 55 23.43 8.15 -8.78
N SER A 56 22.97 6.91 -8.92
CA SER A 56 23.83 5.76 -9.23
C SER A 56 24.52 5.84 -10.60
N ALA A 57 24.08 6.73 -11.49
CA ALA A 57 24.77 7.01 -12.76
C ALA A 57 25.98 7.95 -12.60
N PHE A 58 26.05 8.71 -11.50
CA PHE A 58 27.05 9.76 -11.27
C PHE A 58 28.02 9.45 -10.13
N VAL A 59 27.73 8.45 -9.30
CA VAL A 59 28.52 8.11 -8.11
C VAL A 59 29.25 6.77 -8.34
N PRO A 60 30.56 6.68 -8.03
CA PRO A 60 31.29 5.42 -8.10
C PRO A 60 30.76 4.38 -7.10
N LEU A 61 31.08 3.11 -7.34
CA LEU A 61 30.63 2.00 -6.50
C LEU A 61 31.01 2.22 -5.04
N THR A 62 30.03 2.03 -4.16
CA THR A 62 30.12 2.32 -2.73
C THR A 62 30.72 1.18 -1.92
N GLY A 63 30.85 -0.01 -2.52
CA GLY A 63 31.33 -1.22 -1.85
C GLY A 63 30.25 -1.94 -1.04
N VAL A 64 29.06 -1.34 -0.90
CA VAL A 64 27.90 -1.98 -0.29
C VAL A 64 27.20 -2.83 -1.33
N TRP A 65 27.26 -4.16 -1.17
CA TRP A 65 26.79 -5.13 -2.17
C TRP A 65 25.37 -4.84 -2.70
N PHE A 66 24.43 -4.49 -1.81
CA PHE A 66 23.04 -4.19 -2.21
C PHE A 66 22.93 -2.94 -3.10
N LEU A 67 23.62 -1.85 -2.73
CA LEU A 67 23.60 -0.60 -3.50
C LEU A 67 24.36 -0.74 -4.82
N ASP A 68 25.45 -1.49 -4.81
CA ASP A 68 26.27 -1.74 -6.00
C ASP A 68 25.57 -2.67 -6.99
N ALA A 69 24.80 -3.65 -6.51
CA ALA A 69 23.94 -4.48 -7.36
C ALA A 69 22.84 -3.63 -8.04
N LEU A 70 22.22 -2.71 -7.30
CA LEU A 70 21.25 -1.75 -7.84
C LEU A 70 21.87 -0.79 -8.87
N ALA A 71 23.09 -0.32 -8.60
CA ALA A 71 23.79 0.61 -9.50
C ALA A 71 24.22 -0.04 -10.83
N ARG A 72 24.54 -1.34 -10.80
CA ARG A 72 24.94 -2.12 -11.98
C ARG A 72 23.76 -2.62 -12.81
N ASP A 73 22.53 -2.53 -12.31
CA ASP A 73 21.35 -2.89 -13.09
C ASP A 73 21.09 -1.83 -14.17
N THR A 74 21.40 -2.19 -15.42
CA THR A 74 21.19 -1.33 -16.59
C THR A 74 19.86 -1.60 -17.29
N HIS A 75 19.18 -2.70 -16.97
CA HIS A 75 17.96 -3.13 -17.68
C HIS A 75 16.67 -2.66 -17.02
N TYR A 76 16.63 -2.59 -15.69
CA TYR A 76 15.41 -2.27 -14.94
C TYR A 76 15.45 -0.91 -14.23
N LYS A 77 16.56 -0.18 -14.35
CA LYS A 77 16.79 1.11 -13.67
C LYS A 77 15.67 2.14 -13.84
N TYR A 78 15.11 2.22 -15.06
CA TYR A 78 14.03 3.15 -15.37
C TYR A 78 12.64 2.52 -15.31
N LEU A 79 12.56 1.20 -15.14
CA LEU A 79 11.28 0.50 -15.06
C LEU A 79 10.48 1.02 -13.87
N VAL A 80 11.11 1.28 -12.72
CA VAL A 80 10.43 1.82 -11.54
C VAL A 80 9.87 3.22 -11.80
N VAL A 81 10.63 4.11 -12.45
CA VAL A 81 10.15 5.46 -12.79
C VAL A 81 8.97 5.39 -13.76
N MET A 82 9.08 4.54 -14.78
CA MET A 82 8.03 4.34 -15.77
C MET A 82 6.78 3.69 -15.13
N LEU A 83 6.97 2.77 -14.19
CA LEU A 83 5.89 2.11 -13.45
C LEU A 83 5.16 3.08 -12.52
N ILE A 84 5.86 4.00 -11.86
CA ILE A 84 5.25 5.06 -11.05
C ILE A 84 4.39 5.96 -11.93
N ALA A 85 4.92 6.43 -13.06
CA ALA A 85 4.18 7.29 -13.99
C ALA A 85 2.94 6.56 -14.57
N ALA A 86 3.13 5.35 -15.09
CA ALA A 86 2.05 4.55 -15.68
C ALA A 86 1.00 4.14 -14.64
N GLY A 87 1.44 3.69 -13.45
CA GLY A 87 0.56 3.30 -12.36
C GLY A 87 -0.27 4.47 -11.83
N THR A 88 0.34 5.64 -11.67
CA THR A 88 -0.37 6.87 -11.26
C THR A 88 -1.40 7.27 -12.31
N GLY A 89 -1.03 7.26 -13.60
CA GLY A 89 -1.96 7.54 -14.70
C GLY A 89 -3.14 6.57 -14.72
N PHE A 90 -2.89 5.28 -14.52
CA PHE A 90 -3.94 4.25 -14.45
C PHE A 90 -4.91 4.48 -13.28
N VAL A 91 -4.40 4.74 -12.07
CA VAL A 91 -5.24 4.99 -10.89
C VAL A 91 -6.09 6.24 -11.09
N ILE A 92 -5.51 7.33 -11.61
CA ILE A 92 -6.25 8.57 -11.90
C ILE A 92 -7.33 8.31 -12.95
N ALA A 93 -7.00 7.64 -14.04
CA ALA A 93 -7.97 7.34 -15.11
C ALA A 93 -9.12 6.46 -14.59
N ASN A 94 -8.82 5.46 -13.78
CA ASN A 94 -9.84 4.60 -13.17
C ASN A 94 -10.73 5.38 -12.18
N TRP A 95 -10.14 6.24 -11.36
CA TRP A 95 -10.87 7.11 -10.44
C TRP A 95 -11.81 8.06 -11.20
N VAL A 96 -11.29 8.76 -12.20
CA VAL A 96 -12.05 9.71 -13.02
C VAL A 96 -13.16 8.98 -13.79
N GLY A 97 -12.88 7.82 -14.38
CA GLY A 97 -13.88 6.99 -15.05
C GLY A 97 -15.02 6.58 -14.12
N TRP A 98 -14.72 6.22 -12.87
CA TRP A 98 -15.74 5.92 -11.87
C TRP A 98 -16.60 7.12 -11.51
N GLN A 99 -16.01 8.33 -11.41
CA GLN A 99 -16.78 9.56 -11.19
C GLN A 99 -17.77 9.80 -12.33
N TYR A 100 -17.35 9.65 -13.58
CA TYR A 100 -18.25 9.78 -14.72
C TYR A 100 -19.35 8.72 -14.70
N TYR A 101 -19.03 7.45 -14.45
CA TYR A 101 -20.02 6.36 -14.37
C TYR A 101 -21.12 6.62 -13.32
N ARG A 102 -20.75 7.15 -12.15
CA ARG A 102 -21.71 7.41 -11.07
C ARG A 102 -22.57 8.67 -11.25
N ASN A 103 -22.12 9.61 -12.07
CA ASN A 103 -22.75 10.92 -12.24
C ASN A 103 -23.33 11.11 -13.66
N SER A 104 -23.49 10.02 -14.41
CA SER A 104 -24.17 9.93 -15.71
C SER A 104 -25.53 9.28 -15.57
#